data_AF-A0A1Y2VJ86-F1
#
_entry.id   AF-A0A1Y2VJ86-F1
#
_cell.length_a   1.000
_cell.length_b   1.000
_cell.length_c   1.000
_cell.angle_alpha   90.00
_cell.angle_beta   90.00
_cell.angle_gamma   90.00
#
_symmetry.space_group_name_H-M   'P 1'
#
loop_
_entity.id
_entity.type
_entity.pdbx_description
1 polymer ?
#
loop_
_entity_poly.entity_id
_entity_poly.type
_entity_poly.pdbx_seq_one_letter_code
_entity_poly.pdbx_strand_id
1 'polypeptide(L)'
;MADINEFTSQWKNPSDASTVLMVIGGDIVQKALAQSTGSLFTPVCFSFGWVAYAFTTLLNTIGDGRLLPPPDYPVKVWNLNSGYCRENKNWVIGRIVRDHETSISRQEPLGNNAIRIVVYEADKSPNGPTHFSYGYLHIYGAATMVLQLIVAAIPILLHGEWIVFMITIVGTCLTLIAGALPQWTAEKLPNQQNSCSTYALTSGNGSRDVMVIKGMGQCLDLEELCVSESPRRTRPWSKFSNSSQVFYRMLPRVAGWPKFPLGFWMTRITCLLLSILWLLLLIGVAGIQQDTWFLLVTGAMGMFQNGIVAAVERPFNTRNLFLTKIDTIKTRKVMDGLMDLEVSHSCGRCLVREFFPGKLRPNEDAWWGGYKEPYDRERAKTRSLAGNEAWKANLKG
;
A
#
# COMPACT_ATOMS: atom_id res chain seq x y z
N MET A 1 30.52 -31.16 -23.24
CA MET A 1 30.55 -30.20 -24.37
C MET A 1 29.16 -29.90 -24.92
N ALA A 2 28.26 -30.88 -25.04
CA ALA A 2 26.86 -30.64 -25.41
C ALA A 2 26.16 -29.66 -24.43
N ASP A 3 26.26 -29.88 -23.12
CA ASP A 3 25.67 -28.98 -22.11
C ASP A 3 26.19 -27.53 -22.16
N ILE A 4 27.49 -27.34 -22.42
CA ILE A 4 28.08 -25.99 -22.48
C ILE A 4 27.62 -25.27 -23.76
N ASN A 5 27.53 -25.98 -24.89
CA ASN A 5 27.03 -25.41 -26.14
C ASN A 5 25.53 -25.13 -26.08
N GLU A 6 24.75 -25.99 -25.41
CA GLU A 6 23.32 -25.79 -25.16
C GLU A 6 23.09 -24.61 -24.21
N PHE A 7 23.84 -24.54 -23.11
CA PHE A 7 23.84 -23.39 -22.18
C PHE A 7 24.25 -22.08 -22.87
N THR A 8 25.27 -22.12 -23.74
CA THR A 8 25.72 -20.97 -24.53
C THR A 8 24.67 -20.57 -25.58
N SER A 9 23.92 -21.53 -26.14
CA SER A 9 22.84 -21.26 -27.10
C SER A 9 21.59 -20.67 -26.44
N GLN A 10 21.23 -21.13 -25.25
CA GLN A 10 20.18 -20.54 -24.42
C GLN A 10 20.52 -19.11 -23.99
N TRP A 11 21.80 -18.83 -23.71
CA TRP A 11 22.28 -17.45 -23.51
C TRP A 11 22.27 -16.62 -24.81
N LYS A 12 22.48 -17.22 -25.99
CA LYS A 12 22.44 -16.44 -27.25
C LYS A 12 21.03 -15.97 -27.62
N ASN A 13 19.98 -16.72 -27.27
CA ASN A 13 18.59 -16.36 -27.53
C ASN A 13 17.73 -16.40 -26.24
N PRO A 14 17.69 -15.30 -25.47
CA PRO A 14 17.01 -15.27 -24.16
C PRO A 14 15.47 -15.17 -24.24
N SER A 15 14.84 -15.70 -25.30
CA SER A 15 13.38 -15.71 -25.45
C SER A 15 12.69 -16.37 -24.25
N ASP A 16 13.30 -17.43 -23.71
CA ASP A 16 12.75 -18.18 -22.59
C ASP A 16 12.80 -17.38 -21.27
N ALA A 17 13.83 -16.55 -21.10
CA ALA A 17 13.94 -15.67 -19.93
C ALA A 17 12.83 -14.61 -19.91
N SER A 18 12.45 -14.07 -21.07
CA SER A 18 11.35 -13.09 -21.17
C SER A 18 10.00 -13.67 -20.72
N THR A 19 9.76 -14.96 -21.00
CA THR A 19 8.55 -15.68 -20.59
C THR A 19 8.49 -15.87 -19.08
N VAL A 20 9.61 -16.29 -18.46
CA VAL A 20 9.71 -16.44 -17.00
C VAL A 20 9.48 -15.09 -16.30
N LEU A 21 10.12 -14.04 -16.82
CA LEU A 21 9.96 -12.67 -16.34
C LEU A 21 8.50 -12.20 -16.45
N MET A 22 7.80 -12.52 -17.55
CA MET A 22 6.39 -12.19 -17.72
C MET A 22 5.50 -12.85 -16.68
N VAL A 23 5.70 -14.14 -16.39
CA VAL A 23 4.87 -14.90 -15.43
C VAL A 23 4.99 -14.34 -14.01
N ILE A 24 6.21 -14.04 -13.56
CA ILE A 24 6.44 -13.52 -12.20
C ILE A 24 6.09 -12.03 -12.10
N GLY A 25 6.23 -11.27 -13.19
CA GLY A 25 6.18 -9.82 -13.17
C GLY A 25 4.79 -9.20 -12.98
N GLY A 26 3.70 -9.91 -13.26
CA GLY A 26 2.34 -9.36 -13.19
C GLY A 26 1.95 -8.81 -11.81
N ASP A 27 2.17 -9.61 -10.76
CA ASP A 27 1.89 -9.22 -9.37
C ASP A 27 2.79 -8.09 -8.89
N ILE A 28 4.05 -8.08 -9.37
CA ILE A 28 5.02 -7.02 -9.06
C ILE A 28 4.50 -5.69 -9.61
N VAL A 29 4.07 -5.68 -10.88
CA VAL A 29 3.50 -4.48 -11.52
C VAL A 29 2.24 -4.02 -10.79
N GLN A 30 1.32 -4.92 -10.44
CA GLN A 30 0.10 -4.55 -9.70
C GLN A 30 0.43 -3.88 -8.36
N LYS A 31 1.32 -4.46 -7.57
CA LYS A 31 1.73 -3.92 -6.27
C LYS A 31 2.47 -2.59 -6.42
N ALA A 32 3.31 -2.44 -7.44
CA ALA A 32 4.01 -1.20 -7.73
C ALA A 32 3.03 -0.06 -8.09
N LEU A 33 1.98 -0.36 -8.86
CA LEU A 33 0.90 0.58 -9.16
C LEU A 33 0.08 0.91 -7.92
N ALA A 34 -0.37 -0.10 -7.18
CA ALA A 34 -1.08 0.09 -5.91
C ALA A 34 -0.28 0.97 -4.94
N GLN A 35 1.04 0.90 -4.99
CA GLN A 35 1.91 1.72 -4.17
C GLN A 35 2.04 3.17 -4.65
N SER A 36 2.09 3.41 -5.96
CA SER A 36 2.60 4.68 -6.50
C SER A 36 1.62 5.49 -7.36
N THR A 37 0.46 4.92 -7.73
CA THR A 37 -0.60 5.63 -8.47
C THR A 37 -1.38 6.62 -7.59
N GLY A 38 -2.13 7.52 -8.23
CA GLY A 38 -2.88 8.60 -7.59
C GLY A 38 -2.39 10.00 -8.00
N SER A 39 -1.24 10.06 -8.68
CA SER A 39 -0.73 11.22 -9.40
C SER A 39 -0.83 11.00 -10.92
N LEU A 40 -0.74 12.08 -11.71
CA LEU A 40 -0.75 11.99 -13.16
C LEU A 40 0.44 11.18 -13.70
N PHE A 41 1.61 11.39 -13.11
CA PHE A 41 2.79 10.59 -13.40
C PHE A 41 2.94 9.47 -12.37
N THR A 42 3.08 8.23 -12.85
CA THR A 42 3.23 7.03 -12.02
C THR A 42 4.61 6.40 -12.29
N PRO A 43 5.45 6.20 -11.26
CA PRO A 43 6.83 5.70 -11.42
C PRO A 43 6.90 4.17 -11.56
N VAL A 44 6.16 3.61 -12.50
CA VAL A 44 6.21 2.18 -12.84
C VAL A 44 6.74 2.04 -14.26
N CYS A 45 7.91 1.44 -14.37
CA CYS A 45 8.66 1.34 -15.61
C CYS A 45 8.14 0.23 -16.52
N PHE A 46 8.46 0.34 -17.81
CA PHE A 46 8.22 -0.72 -18.78
C PHE A 46 8.93 -2.02 -18.35
N SER A 47 8.23 -3.15 -18.39
CA SER A 47 8.80 -4.47 -18.07
C SER A 47 7.91 -5.58 -18.64
N PHE A 48 8.45 -6.78 -18.80
CA PHE A 48 7.69 -7.92 -19.35
C PHE A 48 6.46 -8.32 -18.51
N GLY A 49 6.45 -8.01 -17.21
CA GLY A 49 5.33 -8.27 -16.31
C GLY A 49 4.03 -7.53 -16.67
N TRP A 50 4.12 -6.45 -17.45
CA TRP A 50 2.95 -5.66 -17.85
C TRP A 50 1.97 -6.43 -18.73
N VAL A 51 2.45 -7.37 -19.54
CA VAL A 51 1.58 -8.19 -20.39
C VAL A 51 0.64 -9.02 -19.51
N ALA A 52 1.20 -9.78 -18.56
CA ALA A 52 0.42 -10.56 -17.60
C ALA A 52 -0.54 -9.66 -16.80
N TYR A 53 -0.04 -8.53 -16.31
CA TYR A 53 -0.85 -7.57 -15.57
C TYR A 53 -2.03 -6.99 -16.38
N ALA A 54 -1.83 -6.70 -17.67
CA ALA A 54 -2.88 -6.16 -18.54
C ALA A 54 -4.06 -7.14 -18.66
N PHE A 55 -3.78 -8.43 -18.86
CA PHE A 55 -4.82 -9.45 -18.89
C PHE A 55 -5.51 -9.62 -17.53
N THR A 56 -4.75 -9.67 -16.43
CA THR A 56 -5.31 -9.77 -15.08
C THR A 56 -6.23 -8.59 -14.76
N THR A 57 -5.83 -7.37 -15.11
CA THR A 57 -6.67 -6.18 -14.90
C THR A 57 -7.90 -6.14 -15.78
N LEU A 58 -7.83 -6.62 -17.03
CA LEU A 58 -9.02 -6.79 -17.85
C LEU A 58 -10.02 -7.76 -17.21
N LEU A 59 -9.54 -8.88 -16.69
CA LEU A 59 -10.39 -9.86 -15.98
C LEU A 59 -10.98 -9.26 -14.70
N ASN A 60 -10.18 -8.59 -13.87
CA ASN A 60 -10.65 -7.97 -12.64
C ASN A 60 -11.67 -6.86 -12.92
N THR A 61 -11.45 -6.01 -13.92
CA THR A 61 -12.40 -4.95 -14.29
C THR A 61 -13.73 -5.48 -14.82
N ILE A 62 -13.75 -6.68 -15.41
CA ILE A 62 -14.99 -7.40 -15.79
C ILE A 62 -15.63 -8.07 -14.57
N GLY A 63 -14.83 -8.65 -13.68
CA GLY A 63 -15.24 -9.38 -12.49
C GLY A 63 -15.61 -8.47 -11.30
N ASP A 64 -14.72 -8.37 -10.32
CA ASP A 64 -14.95 -7.64 -9.07
C ASP A 64 -14.90 -6.10 -9.22
N GLY A 65 -14.33 -5.65 -10.35
CA GLY A 65 -14.20 -4.27 -10.74
C GLY A 65 -13.06 -3.53 -10.06
N ARG A 66 -12.07 -4.22 -9.46
CA ARG A 66 -10.97 -3.59 -8.71
C ARG A 66 -9.65 -3.57 -9.49
N LEU A 67 -8.90 -2.48 -9.32
CA LEU A 67 -7.50 -2.40 -9.74
C LEU A 67 -6.56 -2.70 -8.57
N LEU A 68 -6.94 -2.33 -7.35
CA LEU A 68 -6.13 -2.61 -6.17
C LEU A 68 -6.04 -4.12 -5.91
N PRO A 69 -4.86 -4.62 -5.52
CA PRO A 69 -4.71 -5.98 -5.04
C PRO A 69 -5.42 -6.17 -3.68
N PRO A 70 -5.65 -7.43 -3.26
CA PRO A 70 -6.10 -7.71 -1.91
C PRO A 70 -5.07 -7.22 -0.87
N PRO A 71 -5.50 -6.96 0.38
CA PRO A 71 -4.60 -6.53 1.45
C PRO A 71 -3.51 -7.57 1.70
N ASP A 72 -2.26 -7.10 1.83
CA ASP A 72 -1.07 -7.94 2.04
C ASP A 72 -0.60 -7.98 3.50
N TYR A 73 -1.31 -7.29 4.40
CA TYR A 73 -1.06 -7.32 5.83
C TYR A 73 -2.38 -7.41 6.61
N PRO A 74 -2.51 -8.33 7.60
CA PRO A 74 -3.72 -8.46 8.39
C PRO A 74 -3.86 -7.25 9.30
N VAL A 75 -5.01 -6.57 9.21
CA VAL A 75 -5.31 -5.41 10.04
C VAL A 75 -6.77 -5.47 10.46
N LYS A 76 -7.02 -5.17 11.73
CA LYS A 76 -8.33 -4.83 12.28
C LYS A 76 -8.37 -3.32 12.51
N VAL A 77 -9.43 -2.70 12.01
CA VAL A 77 -9.70 -1.27 12.18
C VAL A 77 -10.80 -1.12 13.22
N TRP A 78 -10.44 -0.54 14.36
CA TRP A 78 -11.33 -0.21 15.45
C TRP A 78 -11.71 1.26 15.38
N ASN A 79 -12.99 1.58 15.48
CA ASN A 79 -13.44 2.92 15.83
C ASN A 79 -13.65 2.95 17.34
N LEU A 80 -12.79 3.69 18.04
CA LEU A 80 -12.79 3.76 19.50
C LEU A 80 -13.93 4.62 20.06
N ASN A 81 -14.60 5.43 19.23
CA ASN A 81 -15.79 6.17 19.63
C ASN A 81 -17.04 5.26 19.63
N SER A 82 -17.18 4.39 18.63
CA SER A 82 -18.33 3.47 18.52
C SER A 82 -18.09 2.11 19.18
N GLY A 83 -16.82 1.72 19.37
CA GLY A 83 -16.41 0.40 19.81
C GLY A 83 -16.54 -0.69 18.73
N TYR A 84 -16.83 -0.32 17.48
CA TYR A 84 -16.98 -1.27 16.38
C TYR A 84 -15.63 -1.63 15.75
N CYS A 85 -15.47 -2.89 15.35
CA CYS A 85 -14.27 -3.42 14.71
C CYS A 85 -14.60 -3.96 13.32
N ARG A 86 -13.73 -3.67 12.34
CA ARG A 86 -13.81 -4.19 10.97
C ARG A 86 -12.52 -4.89 10.59
N GLU A 87 -12.65 -6.00 9.87
CA GLU A 87 -11.51 -6.62 9.21
C GLU A 87 -11.15 -5.85 7.94
N ASN A 88 -9.85 -5.60 7.77
CA ASN A 88 -9.34 -4.85 6.64
C ASN A 88 -9.46 -5.63 5.33
N LYS A 89 -10.14 -5.01 4.35
CA LYS A 89 -10.23 -5.49 2.96
C LYS A 89 -9.52 -4.55 1.99
N ASN A 90 -8.82 -3.53 2.48
CA ASN A 90 -8.17 -2.51 1.66
C ASN A 90 -6.65 -2.58 1.78
N TRP A 91 -5.98 -2.66 0.62
CA TRP A 91 -4.51 -2.74 0.54
C TRP A 91 -3.80 -1.55 1.18
N VAL A 92 -4.35 -0.34 1.09
CA VAL A 92 -3.71 0.88 1.62
C VAL A 92 -3.54 0.80 3.14
N ILE A 93 -4.56 0.33 3.86
CA ILE A 93 -4.51 0.19 5.32
C ILE A 93 -3.50 -0.87 5.73
N GLY A 94 -3.45 -2.00 5.02
CA GLY A 94 -2.46 -3.05 5.28
C GLY A 94 -1.04 -2.50 5.21
N ARG A 95 -0.76 -1.69 4.18
CA ARG A 95 0.53 -1.04 3.99
C ARG A 95 0.84 0.04 5.01
N ILE A 96 -0.15 0.80 5.47
CA ILE A 96 0.03 1.78 6.56
C ILE A 96 0.53 1.08 7.82
N VAL A 97 -0.13 0.00 8.24
CA VAL A 97 0.22 -0.70 9.48
C VAL A 97 1.55 -1.44 9.34
N ARG A 98 1.77 -2.17 8.25
CA ARG A 98 3.03 -2.88 7.99
C ARG A 98 4.25 -1.96 8.02
N ASP A 99 4.16 -0.82 7.33
CA ASP A 99 5.25 0.14 7.27
C ASP A 99 5.43 0.87 8.62
N HIS A 100 4.32 1.15 9.32
CA HIS A 100 4.36 1.71 10.67
C HIS A 100 5.09 0.79 11.64
N GLU A 101 4.69 -0.47 11.74
CA GLU A 101 5.28 -1.47 12.65
C GLU A 101 6.79 -1.61 12.42
N THR A 102 7.20 -1.63 11.16
CA THR A 102 8.61 -1.72 10.79
C THR A 102 9.38 -0.44 11.17
N SER A 103 8.83 0.73 10.86
CA SER A 103 9.44 2.04 11.16
C SER A 103 9.58 2.27 12.67
N ILE A 104 8.51 2.05 13.44
CA ILE A 104 8.53 2.26 14.90
C ILE A 104 9.41 1.23 15.60
N SER A 105 9.52 0.00 15.09
CA SER A 105 10.43 -0.99 15.64
C SER A 105 11.89 -0.59 15.52
N ARG A 106 12.26 0.16 14.47
CA ARG A 106 13.62 0.72 14.31
C ARG A 106 13.84 1.93 15.21
N GLN A 107 12.87 2.84 15.31
CA GLN A 107 13.01 4.07 16.11
C GLN A 107 12.97 3.79 17.62
N GLU A 108 12.10 2.87 18.01
CA GLU A 108 11.63 2.73 19.38
C GLU A 108 11.45 1.25 19.75
N PRO A 109 12.53 0.44 19.78
CA PRO A 109 12.46 -0.99 19.97
C PRO A 109 11.69 -1.37 21.24
N LEU A 110 10.93 -2.46 21.13
CA LEU A 110 10.00 -2.90 22.19
C LEU A 110 10.74 -3.47 23.41
N GLY A 111 11.86 -4.15 23.19
CA GLY A 111 12.61 -4.85 24.23
C GLY A 111 11.75 -5.92 24.92
N ASN A 112 11.80 -5.95 26.26
CA ASN A 112 11.04 -6.89 27.09
C ASN A 112 9.58 -6.47 27.35
N ASN A 113 9.08 -5.47 26.63
CA ASN A 113 7.68 -5.07 26.74
C ASN A 113 6.77 -6.01 25.94
N ALA A 114 5.54 -6.19 26.42
CA ALA A 114 4.55 -7.04 25.76
C ALA A 114 3.74 -6.29 24.70
N ILE A 115 3.54 -4.98 24.87
CA ILE A 115 2.79 -4.14 23.93
C ILE A 115 3.41 -2.75 23.81
N ARG A 116 3.33 -2.18 22.61
CA ARG A 116 3.59 -0.79 22.29
C ARG A 116 2.36 -0.20 21.62
N ILE A 117 1.88 0.89 22.18
CA ILE A 117 0.75 1.65 21.65
C ILE A 117 1.28 3.02 21.27
N VAL A 118 1.24 3.35 19.98
CA VAL A 118 1.69 4.64 19.48
C VAL A 118 0.47 5.47 19.13
N VAL A 119 0.42 6.68 19.65
CA VAL A 119 -0.73 7.57 19.48
C VAL A 119 -0.34 8.72 18.59
N TYR A 120 -1.14 8.94 17.57
CA TYR A 120 -0.99 9.97 16.57
C TYR A 120 -2.19 10.92 16.58
N GLU A 121 -1.94 12.16 16.20
CA GLU A 121 -2.98 13.12 15.82
C GLU A 121 -2.93 13.33 14.31
N ALA A 122 -4.11 13.37 13.69
CA ALA A 122 -4.24 13.64 12.27
C ALA A 122 -4.13 15.14 12.00
N ASP A 123 -3.21 15.48 11.12
CA ASP A 123 -2.97 16.83 10.62
C ASP A 123 -3.73 17.08 9.32
N LYS A 124 -3.95 18.35 9.01
CA LYS A 124 -4.59 18.76 7.76
C LYS A 124 -3.75 18.33 6.56
N SER A 125 -4.36 17.57 5.66
CA SER A 125 -3.75 17.26 4.36
C SER A 125 -3.67 18.53 3.49
N PRO A 126 -2.49 18.89 2.95
CA PRO A 126 -2.36 19.93 1.92
C PRO A 126 -2.96 19.47 0.58
N ASN A 127 -3.12 18.15 0.38
CA ASN A 127 -3.70 17.60 -0.82
C ASN A 127 -5.23 17.66 -0.75
N GLY A 128 -5.88 18.01 -1.85
CA GLY A 128 -7.32 17.89 -2.00
C GLY A 128 -7.82 16.43 -2.03
N PRO A 129 -9.13 16.21 -2.14
CA PRO A 129 -9.75 14.88 -1.95
C PRO A 129 -9.39 13.84 -3.03
N THR A 130 -8.74 14.27 -4.11
CA THR A 130 -8.45 13.47 -5.31
C THR A 130 -6.98 13.45 -5.71
N HIS A 131 -6.08 14.03 -4.92
CA HIS A 131 -4.67 14.20 -5.30
C HIS A 131 -3.74 13.58 -4.26
N PHE A 132 -2.59 13.10 -4.71
CA PHE A 132 -1.52 12.59 -3.86
C PHE A 132 -0.24 13.42 -4.08
N SER A 133 0.61 13.50 -3.06
CA SER A 133 1.90 14.18 -3.17
C SER A 133 2.91 13.36 -3.99
N TYR A 134 3.71 14.07 -4.79
CA TYR A 134 4.91 13.52 -5.41
C TYR A 134 5.97 13.25 -4.34
N GLY A 135 6.77 12.19 -4.54
CA GLY A 135 7.86 11.83 -3.63
C GLY A 135 9.09 11.34 -4.38
N TYR A 136 10.07 10.86 -3.62
CA TYR A 136 11.35 10.39 -4.17
C TYR A 136 11.19 9.22 -5.18
N LEU A 137 10.16 8.39 -5.01
CA LEU A 137 9.86 7.29 -5.94
C LEU A 137 9.53 7.79 -7.35
N HIS A 138 8.91 8.98 -7.47
CA HIS A 138 8.61 9.57 -8.77
C HIS A 138 9.88 9.94 -9.51
N ILE A 139 10.85 10.56 -8.82
CA ILE A 139 12.15 10.90 -9.39
C ILE A 139 12.91 9.63 -9.79
N TYR A 140 12.92 8.61 -8.91
CA TYR A 140 13.58 7.34 -9.19
C TYR A 140 13.00 6.60 -10.39
N GLY A 141 11.65 6.57 -10.52
CA GLY A 141 10.98 6.00 -11.68
C GLY A 141 11.26 6.79 -12.97
N ALA A 142 11.23 8.12 -12.92
CA ALA A 142 11.56 8.96 -14.07
C ALA A 142 13.00 8.74 -14.55
N ALA A 143 13.97 8.71 -13.62
CA ALA A 143 15.37 8.42 -13.93
C ALA A 143 15.54 7.04 -14.58
N THR A 144 14.80 6.03 -14.09
CA THR A 144 14.85 4.67 -14.66
C THR A 144 14.22 4.62 -16.05
N MET A 145 13.10 5.30 -16.29
CA MET A 145 12.49 5.39 -17.62
C MET A 145 13.43 6.07 -18.64
N VAL A 146 14.12 7.13 -18.23
CA VAL A 146 15.14 7.78 -19.09
C VAL A 146 16.29 6.81 -19.39
N LEU A 147 16.77 6.07 -18.38
CA LEU A 147 17.82 5.07 -18.57
C LEU A 147 17.37 3.94 -19.51
N GLN A 148 16.12 3.47 -19.38
CA GLN A 148 15.53 2.49 -20.29
C GLN A 148 15.53 2.98 -21.74
N LEU A 149 15.14 4.24 -21.98
CA LEU A 149 15.16 4.83 -23.31
C LEU A 149 16.58 4.98 -23.88
N ILE A 150 17.56 5.31 -23.04
CA ILE A 150 18.97 5.38 -23.44
C ILE A 150 19.46 3.99 -23.88
N VAL A 151 19.23 2.95 -23.06
CA VAL A 151 19.64 1.58 -23.39
C VAL A 151 18.94 1.10 -24.67
N ALA A 152 17.65 1.40 -24.82
CA ALA A 152 16.89 1.02 -26.01
C ALA A 152 17.28 1.78 -27.28
N ALA A 153 17.96 2.92 -27.17
CA ALA A 153 18.46 3.71 -28.31
C ALA A 153 19.83 3.22 -28.82
N ILE A 154 20.56 2.41 -28.07
CA ILE A 154 21.88 1.90 -28.47
C ILE A 154 21.83 1.12 -29.81
N PRO A 155 20.88 0.20 -30.04
CA PRO A 155 20.75 -0.51 -31.32
C PRO A 155 20.53 0.41 -32.53
N ILE A 156 19.84 1.54 -32.35
CA ILE A 156 19.65 2.54 -33.42
C ILE A 156 21.01 3.10 -33.85
N LEU A 157 21.85 3.45 -32.87
CA LEU A 157 23.14 4.09 -33.13
C LEU A 157 24.19 3.12 -33.68
N LEU A 158 24.16 1.85 -33.25
CA LEU A 158 25.16 0.86 -33.64
C LEU A 158 24.77 0.10 -34.91
N HIS A 159 23.50 -0.30 -35.04
CA HIS A 159 23.05 -1.24 -36.06
C HIS A 159 21.94 -0.69 -36.98
N GLY A 160 21.42 0.52 -36.70
CA GLY A 160 20.31 1.11 -37.46
C GLY A 160 18.94 0.49 -37.14
N GLU A 161 18.87 -0.38 -36.13
CA GLU A 161 17.67 -1.09 -35.72
C GLU A 161 16.84 -0.27 -34.73
N TRP A 162 15.59 0.03 -35.08
CA TRP A 162 14.71 0.95 -34.32
C TRP A 162 13.59 0.25 -33.53
N ILE A 163 13.45 -1.06 -33.70
CA ILE A 163 12.34 -1.84 -33.11
C ILE A 163 12.40 -1.82 -31.58
N VAL A 164 13.56 -2.05 -30.97
CA VAL A 164 13.72 -2.08 -29.50
C VAL A 164 13.35 -0.74 -28.87
N PHE A 165 13.77 0.37 -29.48
CA PHE A 165 13.45 1.71 -29.03
C PHE A 165 11.95 2.00 -29.15
N MET A 166 11.33 1.65 -30.29
CA MET A 166 9.90 1.83 -30.52
C MET A 166 9.07 1.05 -29.49
N ILE A 167 9.42 -0.22 -29.24
CA ILE A 167 8.75 -1.05 -28.22
C ILE A 167 8.86 -0.42 -26.84
N THR A 168 10.03 0.10 -26.48
CA THR A 168 10.28 0.71 -25.17
C THR A 168 9.47 2.00 -25.01
N ILE A 169 9.40 2.86 -26.04
CA ILE A 169 8.59 4.09 -26.02
C ILE A 169 7.11 3.74 -25.91
N VAL A 170 6.60 2.89 -26.81
CA VAL A 170 5.18 2.50 -26.82
C VAL A 170 4.81 1.87 -25.47
N GLY A 171 5.63 0.92 -25.01
CA GLY A 171 5.47 0.29 -23.72
C GLY A 171 5.42 1.30 -22.57
N THR A 172 6.34 2.27 -22.53
CA THR A 172 6.35 3.34 -21.51
C THR A 172 5.10 4.22 -21.58
N CYS A 173 4.61 4.56 -22.77
CA CYS A 173 3.34 5.27 -22.91
C CYS A 173 2.16 4.46 -22.34
N LEU A 174 2.12 3.15 -22.63
CA LEU A 174 1.08 2.25 -22.11
C LEU A 174 1.13 2.16 -20.57
N THR A 175 2.33 2.09 -19.97
CA THR A 175 2.47 2.04 -18.50
C THR A 175 1.96 3.32 -17.84
N LEU A 176 2.29 4.48 -18.42
CA LEU A 176 1.85 5.79 -17.92
C LEU A 176 0.34 5.95 -18.02
N ILE A 177 -0.28 5.52 -19.12
CA ILE A 177 -1.74 5.53 -19.30
C ILE A 177 -2.43 4.66 -18.23
N ALA A 178 -1.91 3.46 -17.99
CA ALA A 178 -2.44 2.55 -16.97
C ALA A 178 -2.33 3.12 -15.55
N GLY A 179 -1.22 3.80 -15.24
CA GLY A 179 -1.01 4.45 -13.95
C GLY A 179 -1.87 5.71 -13.72
N ALA A 180 -2.22 6.42 -14.79
CA ALA A 180 -3.02 7.65 -14.73
C ALA A 180 -4.53 7.44 -14.57
N LEU A 181 -4.99 6.18 -14.51
CA LEU A 181 -6.41 5.85 -14.36
C LEU A 181 -6.99 6.44 -13.05
N PRO A 182 -8.13 7.17 -13.11
CA PRO A 182 -8.71 7.79 -11.92
C PRO A 182 -9.26 6.77 -10.91
N GLN A 183 -9.52 5.54 -11.37
CA GLN A 183 -9.98 4.45 -10.52
C GLN A 183 -9.01 4.15 -9.36
N TRP A 184 -7.69 4.35 -9.55
CA TRP A 184 -6.72 4.22 -8.48
C TRP A 184 -7.03 5.13 -7.29
N THR A 185 -7.33 6.40 -7.57
CA THR A 185 -7.70 7.37 -6.53
C THR A 185 -9.06 7.04 -5.92
N ALA A 186 -10.01 6.55 -6.73
CA ALA A 186 -11.33 6.15 -6.25
C ALA A 186 -11.26 5.02 -5.20
N GLU A 187 -10.36 4.06 -5.39
CA GLU A 187 -10.18 2.91 -4.51
C GLU A 187 -9.26 3.19 -3.30
N LYS A 188 -8.25 4.06 -3.47
CA LYS A 188 -7.24 4.35 -2.44
C LYS A 188 -7.69 5.36 -1.39
N LEU A 189 -8.68 6.20 -1.67
CA LEU A 189 -9.17 7.23 -0.75
C LEU A 189 -10.63 6.99 -0.36
N PRO A 190 -11.02 7.22 0.90
CA PRO A 190 -12.42 7.26 1.29
C PRO A 190 -13.10 8.53 0.76
N ASN A 191 -14.43 8.60 0.86
CA ASN A 191 -15.16 9.83 0.53
C ASN A 191 -15.13 10.80 1.69
N GLN A 192 -15.29 10.28 2.91
CA GLN A 192 -15.14 11.03 4.13
C GLN A 192 -13.65 11.16 4.47
N GLN A 193 -13.11 12.38 4.38
CA GLN A 193 -11.68 12.67 4.63
C GLN A 193 -11.44 13.64 5.80
N ASN A 194 -12.51 14.03 6.48
CA ASN A 194 -12.50 14.96 7.62
C ASN A 194 -13.14 14.30 8.84
N SER A 195 -12.67 13.11 9.22
CA SER A 195 -13.22 12.35 10.35
C SER A 195 -12.66 12.87 11.67
N CYS A 196 -13.54 13.03 12.67
CA CYS A 196 -13.17 13.32 14.06
C CYS A 196 -12.99 12.06 14.91
N SER A 197 -13.34 10.88 14.36
CA SER A 197 -13.27 9.62 15.08
C SER A 197 -11.83 9.25 15.43
N THR A 198 -11.65 8.57 16.55
CA THR A 198 -10.38 7.97 16.95
C THR A 198 -10.37 6.52 16.50
N TYR A 199 -9.35 6.16 15.73
CA TYR A 199 -9.20 4.81 15.20
C TYR A 199 -8.04 4.10 15.89
N ALA A 200 -8.15 2.78 16.09
CA ALA A 200 -7.01 1.92 16.40
C ALA A 200 -6.82 0.89 15.30
N LEU A 201 -5.57 0.74 14.88
CA LEU A 201 -5.13 -0.24 13.89
C LEU A 201 -4.19 -1.23 14.56
N THR A 202 -4.48 -2.51 14.42
CA THR A 202 -3.64 -3.59 14.94
C THR A 202 -3.83 -4.85 14.11
N SER A 203 -2.84 -5.73 14.06
CA SER A 203 -2.97 -7.05 13.43
C SER A 203 -3.83 -8.04 14.21
N GLY A 204 -4.29 -7.66 15.42
CA GLY A 204 -5.21 -8.40 16.26
C GLY A 204 -4.53 -9.08 17.45
N ASN A 205 -5.23 -10.02 18.08
CA ASN A 205 -4.67 -10.76 19.22
C ASN A 205 -3.35 -11.47 18.85
N GLY A 206 -2.33 -11.31 19.71
CA GLY A 206 -0.96 -11.75 19.46
C GLY A 206 -0.05 -10.67 18.86
N SER A 207 -0.62 -9.58 18.34
CA SER A 207 0.15 -8.40 17.96
C SER A 207 0.70 -7.68 19.18
N ARG A 208 1.93 -7.16 19.05
CA ARG A 208 2.57 -6.32 20.07
C ARG A 208 2.51 -4.83 19.74
N ASP A 209 1.89 -4.48 18.61
CA ASP A 209 1.84 -3.12 18.10
C ASP A 209 0.39 -2.67 17.87
N VAL A 210 0.08 -1.49 18.41
CA VAL A 210 -1.20 -0.82 18.20
C VAL A 210 -0.92 0.61 17.78
N MET A 211 -1.49 1.01 16.64
CA MET A 211 -1.44 2.38 16.15
C MET A 211 -2.78 3.05 16.43
N VAL A 212 -2.81 4.07 17.28
CA VAL A 212 -3.99 4.87 17.58
C VAL A 212 -3.90 6.19 16.83
N ILE A 213 -4.94 6.57 16.11
CA ILE A 213 -5.00 7.80 15.31
C ILE A 213 -6.22 8.60 15.78
N LYS A 214 -5.98 9.77 16.37
CA LYS A 214 -7.03 10.72 16.73
C LYS A 214 -7.40 11.58 15.53
N GLY A 215 -8.67 11.57 15.14
CA GLY A 215 -9.10 12.10 13.85
C GLY A 215 -9.02 13.62 13.71
N MET A 216 -9.27 14.37 14.78
CA MET A 216 -9.20 15.85 14.83
C MET A 216 -9.94 16.59 13.69
N GLY A 217 -10.89 15.94 13.03
CA GLY A 217 -11.61 16.48 11.87
C GLY A 217 -10.78 16.56 10.60
N GLN A 218 -9.58 15.97 10.57
CA GLN A 218 -8.64 16.00 9.45
C GLN A 218 -8.26 14.60 8.94
N CYS A 219 -8.71 13.53 9.63
CA CYS A 219 -8.35 12.17 9.28
C CYS A 219 -9.23 11.58 8.18
N LEU A 220 -8.62 10.75 7.34
CA LEU A 220 -9.34 9.83 6.45
C LEU A 220 -10.28 8.93 7.29
N ASP A 221 -11.50 8.72 6.82
CA ASP A 221 -12.39 7.75 7.47
C ASP A 221 -11.89 6.32 7.22
N LEU A 222 -11.16 5.80 8.19
CA LEU A 222 -10.52 4.50 8.10
C LEU A 222 -11.54 3.36 8.14
N GLU A 223 -12.73 3.57 8.72
CA GLU A 223 -13.80 2.58 8.68
C GLU A 223 -14.40 2.44 7.28
N GLU A 224 -14.67 3.57 6.60
CA GLU A 224 -15.11 3.57 5.20
C GLU A 224 -14.02 2.97 4.30
N LEU A 225 -12.76 3.37 4.51
CA LEU A 225 -11.65 2.90 3.69
C LEU A 225 -11.41 1.38 3.82
N CYS A 226 -11.52 0.85 5.04
CA CYS A 226 -11.36 -0.57 5.37
C CYS A 226 -12.31 -1.49 4.60
N VAL A 227 -13.52 -1.01 4.31
CA VAL A 227 -14.58 -1.74 3.59
C VAL A 227 -15.03 -0.90 2.39
N SER A 228 -14.09 -0.53 1.54
CA SER A 228 -14.37 0.27 0.35
C SER A 228 -15.37 -0.44 -0.57
N GLU A 229 -16.40 0.28 -1.01
CA GLU A 229 -17.35 -0.21 -1.99
C GLU A 229 -16.69 -0.43 -3.36
N SER A 230 -17.25 -1.34 -4.17
CA SER A 230 -16.75 -1.59 -5.52
C SER A 230 -16.84 -0.32 -6.39
N PRO A 231 -15.81 -0.01 -7.21
CA PRO A 231 -15.84 1.09 -8.19
C PRO A 231 -16.97 0.98 -9.23
N ARG A 232 -17.66 -0.16 -9.30
CA ARG A 232 -18.87 -0.34 -10.10
C ARG A 232 -20.05 0.51 -9.60
N ARG A 233 -20.02 0.91 -8.32
CA ARG A 233 -21.02 1.78 -7.69
C ARG A 233 -20.60 3.24 -7.82
N THR A 234 -21.56 4.16 -7.75
CA THR A 234 -21.30 5.60 -7.87
C THR A 234 -20.60 6.19 -6.64
N ARG A 235 -20.77 5.58 -5.46
CA ARG A 235 -20.31 6.16 -4.20
C ARG A 235 -18.79 6.40 -4.14
N PRO A 236 -17.88 5.48 -4.53
CA PRO A 236 -16.43 5.76 -4.55
C PRO A 236 -16.03 6.95 -5.42
N TRP A 237 -16.85 7.27 -6.43
CA TRP A 237 -16.60 8.38 -7.35
C TRP A 237 -17.11 9.72 -6.82
N SER A 238 -17.96 9.75 -5.79
CA SER A 238 -18.59 10.99 -5.33
C SER A 238 -17.58 12.07 -4.94
N LYS A 239 -16.42 11.69 -4.39
CA LYS A 239 -15.32 12.60 -4.04
C LYS A 239 -14.81 13.45 -5.21
N PHE A 240 -14.96 12.98 -6.46
CA PHE A 240 -14.50 13.72 -7.64
C PHE A 240 -15.44 14.86 -8.05
N SER A 241 -16.67 14.92 -7.53
CA SER A 241 -17.60 16.03 -7.82
C SER A 241 -17.04 17.39 -7.39
N ASN A 242 -16.26 17.40 -6.31
CA ASN A 242 -15.63 18.58 -5.72
C ASN A 242 -14.18 18.78 -6.19
N SER A 243 -13.73 18.04 -7.21
CA SER A 243 -12.37 18.19 -7.73
C SER A 243 -12.18 19.57 -8.36
N SER A 244 -10.97 20.14 -8.26
CA SER A 244 -10.61 21.38 -8.94
C SER A 244 -10.56 21.21 -10.47
N GLN A 245 -10.28 19.99 -10.95
CA GLN A 245 -10.19 19.71 -12.38
C GLN A 245 -11.57 19.39 -12.97
N VAL A 246 -11.99 20.17 -13.97
CA VAL A 246 -13.31 20.08 -14.61
C VAL A 246 -13.60 18.68 -15.15
N PHE A 247 -12.59 18.04 -15.76
CA PHE A 247 -12.69 16.68 -16.28
C PHE A 247 -13.12 15.67 -15.20
N TYR A 248 -12.50 15.74 -14.02
CA TYR A 248 -12.79 14.81 -12.92
C TYR A 248 -14.21 14.96 -12.37
N ARG A 249 -14.80 16.17 -12.42
CA ARG A 249 -16.19 16.39 -12.00
C ARG A 249 -17.21 15.58 -12.80
N MET A 250 -16.86 15.11 -13.99
CA MET A 250 -17.75 14.29 -14.82
C MET A 250 -17.70 12.80 -14.44
N LEU A 251 -16.62 12.31 -13.83
CA LEU A 251 -16.44 10.88 -13.52
C LEU A 251 -17.58 10.21 -12.71
N PRO A 252 -18.24 10.89 -11.75
CA PRO A 252 -19.33 10.28 -10.99
C PRO A 252 -20.62 10.12 -11.80
N ARG A 253 -20.75 10.81 -12.95
CA ARG A 253 -21.96 10.72 -13.78
C ARG A 253 -22.12 9.30 -14.29
N VAL A 254 -23.35 8.81 -14.27
CA VAL A 254 -23.69 7.47 -14.73
C VAL A 254 -24.01 7.52 -16.22
N ALA A 255 -23.41 6.63 -17.01
CA ALA A 255 -23.64 6.55 -18.45
C ALA A 255 -23.67 5.11 -18.94
N GLY A 256 -24.23 4.93 -20.15
CA GLY A 256 -24.23 3.67 -20.89
C GLY A 256 -25.21 2.62 -20.37
N TRP A 257 -25.22 1.48 -21.06
CA TRP A 257 -25.88 0.25 -20.63
C TRP A 257 -24.85 -0.90 -20.61
N PRO A 258 -24.67 -1.61 -19.49
CA PRO A 258 -25.24 -1.33 -18.17
C PRO A 258 -24.78 0.02 -17.58
N LYS A 259 -25.64 0.59 -16.72
CA LYS A 259 -25.44 1.91 -16.08
C LYS A 259 -24.27 1.85 -15.09
N PHE A 260 -23.11 2.37 -15.50
CA PHE A 260 -21.93 2.52 -14.63
C PHE A 260 -21.44 3.97 -14.58
N PRO A 261 -20.68 4.35 -13.53
CA PRO A 261 -19.99 5.64 -13.49
C PRO A 261 -19.05 5.80 -14.70
N LEU A 262 -18.93 7.02 -15.24
CA LEU A 262 -18.07 7.32 -16.38
C LEU A 262 -16.61 6.94 -16.11
N GLY A 263 -16.10 7.19 -14.90
CA GLY A 263 -14.72 6.82 -14.56
C GLY A 263 -14.46 5.31 -14.57
N PHE A 264 -15.48 4.50 -14.24
CA PHE A 264 -15.38 3.05 -14.32
C PHE A 264 -15.44 2.58 -15.78
N TRP A 265 -16.34 3.16 -16.58
CA TRP A 265 -16.40 2.91 -18.03
C TRP A 265 -15.08 3.23 -18.73
N MET A 266 -14.48 4.38 -18.43
CA MET A 266 -13.17 4.74 -18.92
C MET A 266 -12.13 3.67 -18.56
N THR A 267 -12.08 3.25 -17.30
CA THR A 267 -11.12 2.25 -16.85
C THR A 267 -11.29 0.93 -17.60
N ARG A 268 -12.54 0.46 -17.79
CA ARG A 268 -12.81 -0.76 -18.57
C ARG A 268 -12.34 -0.67 -20.01
N ILE A 269 -12.67 0.43 -20.69
CA ILE A 269 -12.26 0.63 -22.09
C ILE A 269 -10.73 0.72 -22.18
N THR A 270 -10.10 1.46 -21.28
CA THR A 270 -8.64 1.57 -21.24
C THR A 270 -7.98 0.22 -20.96
N CYS A 271 -8.45 -0.57 -19.99
CA CYS A 271 -7.90 -1.90 -19.71
C CYS A 271 -8.06 -2.86 -20.91
N LEU A 272 -9.18 -2.79 -21.63
CA LEU A 272 -9.39 -3.57 -22.86
C LEU A 272 -8.38 -3.17 -23.94
N LEU A 273 -8.26 -1.86 -24.22
CA LEU A 273 -7.32 -1.34 -25.21
C LEU A 273 -5.87 -1.66 -24.83
N LEU A 274 -5.51 -1.48 -23.56
CA LEU A 274 -4.19 -1.83 -23.04
C LEU A 274 -3.89 -3.32 -23.27
N SER A 275 -4.83 -4.22 -22.96
CA SER A 275 -4.62 -5.66 -23.17
C SER A 275 -4.35 -6.02 -24.62
N ILE A 276 -5.10 -5.41 -25.55
CA ILE A 276 -4.89 -5.60 -27.00
C ILE A 276 -3.52 -5.03 -27.41
N LEU A 277 -3.19 -3.82 -26.99
CA LEU A 277 -1.94 -3.16 -27.34
C LEU A 277 -0.71 -3.88 -26.77
N TRP A 278 -0.81 -4.42 -25.54
CA TRP A 278 0.24 -5.25 -24.94
C TRP A 278 0.41 -6.59 -25.67
N LEU A 279 -0.67 -7.19 -26.15
CA LEU A 279 -0.60 -8.39 -26.99
C LEU A 279 0.08 -8.10 -28.34
N LEU A 280 -0.27 -6.99 -28.99
CA LEU A 280 0.40 -6.57 -30.23
C LEU A 280 1.88 -6.27 -30.00
N LEU A 281 2.21 -5.63 -28.88
CA LEU A 281 3.60 -5.38 -28.48
C LEU A 281 4.35 -6.70 -28.27
N LEU A 282 3.74 -7.69 -27.62
CA LEU A 282 4.35 -9.02 -27.40
C LEU A 282 4.60 -9.75 -28.72
N ILE A 283 3.67 -9.68 -29.68
CA ILE A 283 3.88 -10.23 -31.03
C ILE A 283 5.07 -9.53 -31.71
N GLY A 284 5.17 -8.20 -31.56
CA GLY A 284 6.32 -7.43 -32.03
C GLY A 284 7.64 -7.90 -31.42
N VAL A 285 7.67 -8.17 -30.11
CA VAL A 285 8.84 -8.71 -29.40
C VAL A 285 9.21 -10.11 -29.91
N ALA A 286 8.25 -10.99 -30.15
CA ALA A 286 8.48 -12.34 -30.66
C ALA A 286 9.07 -12.36 -32.09
N GLY A 287 8.86 -11.29 -32.86
CA GLY A 287 9.40 -11.13 -34.20
C GLY A 287 10.86 -10.67 -34.26
N ILE A 288 11.48 -10.31 -33.13
CA ILE A 288 12.85 -9.78 -33.08
C ILE A 288 13.86 -10.92 -33.15
N GLN A 289 14.74 -10.89 -34.16
CA GLN A 289 15.82 -11.87 -34.32
C GLN A 289 17.22 -11.31 -34.00
N GLN A 290 17.36 -9.98 -33.89
CA GLN A 290 18.62 -9.30 -33.62
C GLN A 290 18.50 -8.42 -32.38
N ASP A 291 19.61 -8.22 -31.64
CA ASP A 291 19.68 -7.29 -30.51
C ASP A 291 18.68 -7.53 -29.36
N THR A 292 18.12 -8.74 -29.25
CA THR A 292 17.14 -9.13 -28.21
C THR A 292 17.64 -8.87 -26.79
N TRP A 293 18.96 -8.87 -26.58
CA TRP A 293 19.60 -8.56 -25.31
C TRP A 293 19.32 -7.14 -24.81
N PHE A 294 19.26 -6.13 -25.69
CA PHE A 294 18.95 -4.75 -25.26
C PHE A 294 17.53 -4.65 -24.73
N LEU A 295 16.58 -5.34 -25.37
CA LEU A 295 15.20 -5.43 -24.90
C LEU A 295 15.12 -6.19 -23.58
N LEU A 296 15.85 -7.31 -23.45
CA LEU A 296 15.91 -8.07 -22.20
C LEU A 296 16.43 -7.21 -21.04
N VAL A 297 17.55 -6.51 -21.24
CA VAL A 297 18.14 -5.61 -20.23
C VAL A 297 17.17 -4.50 -19.86
N THR A 298 16.52 -3.89 -20.86
CA THR A 298 15.52 -2.84 -20.65
C THR A 298 14.35 -3.34 -19.82
N GLY A 299 13.79 -4.49 -20.18
CA GLY A 299 12.66 -5.10 -19.46
C GLY A 299 13.03 -5.59 -18.05
N ALA A 300 14.23 -6.15 -17.88
CA ALA A 300 14.74 -6.59 -16.58
C ALA A 300 14.97 -5.41 -15.64
N MET A 301 15.59 -4.33 -16.13
CA MET A 301 15.79 -3.08 -15.37
C MET A 301 14.46 -2.54 -14.82
N GLY A 302 13.43 -2.50 -15.67
CA GLY A 302 12.10 -2.07 -15.23
C GLY A 302 11.47 -3.03 -14.23
N MET A 303 11.70 -4.34 -14.35
CA MET A 303 11.20 -5.29 -13.37
C MET A 303 11.83 -5.10 -11.99
N PHE A 304 13.15 -4.94 -11.91
CA PHE A 304 13.83 -4.67 -10.63
C PHE A 304 13.33 -3.37 -10.02
N GLN A 305 13.20 -2.31 -10.82
CA GLN A 305 12.66 -1.03 -10.35
C GLN A 305 11.22 -1.17 -9.85
N ASN A 306 10.34 -1.86 -10.58
CA ASN A 306 8.96 -2.11 -10.17
C ASN A 306 8.92 -2.95 -8.88
N GLY A 307 9.81 -3.94 -8.73
CA GLY A 307 9.97 -4.73 -7.51
C GLY A 307 10.34 -3.87 -6.29
N ILE A 308 11.29 -2.96 -6.47
CA ILE A 308 11.67 -1.99 -5.42
C ILE A 308 10.47 -1.09 -5.07
N VAL A 309 9.77 -0.54 -6.07
CA VAL A 309 8.58 0.32 -5.83
C VAL A 309 7.46 -0.45 -5.13
N ALA A 310 7.27 -1.72 -5.44
CA ALA A 310 6.27 -2.58 -4.80
C ALA A 310 6.63 -2.97 -3.35
N ALA A 311 7.91 -2.93 -2.99
CA ALA A 311 8.41 -3.40 -1.68
C ALA A 311 8.62 -2.26 -0.68
N VAL A 312 9.14 -1.12 -1.15
CA VAL A 312 9.65 -0.03 -0.31
C VAL A 312 8.64 0.44 0.74
N GLU A 313 9.13 0.87 1.90
CA GLU A 313 8.30 1.49 2.92
C GLU A 313 7.99 2.95 2.54
N ARG A 314 6.75 3.40 2.78
CA ARG A 314 6.36 4.79 2.49
C ARG A 314 5.86 5.52 3.74
N PRO A 315 6.22 6.81 3.90
CA PRO A 315 5.68 7.64 4.96
C PRO A 315 4.18 7.92 4.76
N PHE A 316 3.47 8.16 5.85
CA PHE A 316 2.01 8.35 5.86
C PHE A 316 1.55 9.52 4.97
N ASN A 317 2.31 10.60 4.92
CA ASN A 317 2.01 11.80 4.11
C ASN A 317 1.81 11.48 2.62
N THR A 318 2.53 10.49 2.09
CA THR A 318 2.40 10.07 0.69
C THR A 318 1.15 9.23 0.41
N ARG A 319 0.41 8.86 1.45
CA ARG A 319 -0.88 8.15 1.40
C ARG A 319 -2.05 9.06 1.81
N ASN A 320 -1.87 10.39 1.78
CA ASN A 320 -2.85 11.38 2.25
C ASN A 320 -3.25 11.24 3.72
N LEU A 321 -2.37 10.66 4.54
CA LEU A 321 -2.57 10.56 5.98
C LEU A 321 -1.43 11.30 6.66
N PHE A 322 -1.64 12.57 7.01
CA PHE A 322 -0.63 13.38 7.69
C PHE A 322 -0.81 13.19 9.18
N LEU A 323 0.21 12.67 9.85
CA LEU A 323 0.14 12.27 11.26
C LEU A 323 1.33 12.83 12.03
N THR A 324 1.04 13.39 13.20
CA THR A 324 2.04 13.77 14.19
C THR A 324 1.97 12.81 15.37
N LYS A 325 3.10 12.23 15.75
CA LYS A 325 3.19 11.33 16.91
C LYS A 325 3.13 12.16 18.20
N ILE A 326 2.19 11.85 19.08
CA ILE A 326 1.99 12.59 20.35
C ILE A 326 2.39 11.79 21.59
N ASP A 327 2.22 10.47 21.56
CA ASP A 327 2.52 9.62 22.72
C ASP A 327 2.97 8.22 22.27
N THR A 328 3.72 7.54 23.13
CA THR A 328 4.09 6.14 22.97
C THR A 328 4.09 5.43 24.32
N ILE A 329 3.14 4.51 24.48
CA ILE A 329 2.95 3.71 25.68
C ILE A 329 3.61 2.35 25.48
N LYS A 330 4.56 1.99 26.35
CA LYS A 330 5.23 0.68 26.35
C LYS A 330 5.09 0.01 27.70
N THR A 331 4.56 -1.21 27.72
CA THR A 331 4.30 -1.93 28.98
C THR A 331 4.66 -3.40 28.89
N ARG A 332 5.11 -3.97 30.01
CA ARG A 332 5.46 -5.41 30.14
C ARG A 332 4.25 -6.34 30.14
N LYS A 333 3.05 -5.82 30.41
CA LYS A 333 1.79 -6.54 30.31
C LYS A 333 0.88 -5.82 29.32
N VAL A 334 0.09 -6.57 28.58
CA VAL A 334 -0.86 -6.00 27.60
C VAL A 334 -1.94 -5.20 28.32
N MET A 335 -2.52 -5.76 29.39
CA MET A 335 -3.57 -5.11 30.18
C MET A 335 -3.13 -3.74 30.72
N ASP A 336 -1.94 -3.69 31.33
CA ASP A 336 -1.28 -2.45 31.75
C ASP A 336 -1.25 -1.36 30.66
N GLY A 337 -0.95 -1.74 29.41
CA GLY A 337 -0.88 -0.81 28.29
C GLY A 337 -2.25 -0.28 27.87
N LEU A 338 -3.27 -1.15 27.86
CA LEU A 338 -4.65 -0.75 27.60
C LEU A 338 -5.20 0.17 28.70
N MET A 339 -4.84 -0.10 29.96
CA MET A 339 -5.19 0.74 31.10
C MET A 339 -4.50 2.11 31.02
N ASP A 340 -3.22 2.16 30.68
CA ASP A 340 -2.49 3.42 30.45
C ASP A 340 -3.11 4.21 29.29
N LEU A 341 -3.51 3.52 28.21
CA LEU A 341 -4.21 4.16 27.09
C LEU A 341 -5.56 4.74 27.51
N GLU A 342 -6.31 4.05 28.36
CA GLU A 342 -7.57 4.56 28.92
C GLU A 342 -7.35 5.79 29.81
N VAL A 343 -6.31 5.78 30.66
CA VAL A 343 -6.02 6.90 31.56
C VAL A 343 -5.51 8.12 30.78
N SER A 344 -4.63 7.92 29.80
CA SER A 344 -4.01 9.02 29.05
C SER A 344 -4.92 9.57 27.95
N HIS A 345 -5.78 8.73 27.34
CA HIS A 345 -6.51 9.10 26.12
C HIS A 345 -7.98 8.65 26.09
N SER A 346 -8.51 8.02 27.15
CA SER A 346 -9.93 7.63 27.29
C SER A 346 -10.44 6.73 26.16
N CYS A 347 -9.59 5.87 25.60
CA CYS A 347 -9.93 5.04 24.45
C CYS A 347 -9.42 3.58 24.53
N GLY A 348 -8.90 3.17 25.68
CA GLY A 348 -8.32 1.84 25.89
C GLY A 348 -9.36 0.73 26.06
N ARG A 349 -10.53 1.06 26.61
CA ARG A 349 -11.57 0.06 26.94
C ARG A 349 -12.06 -0.75 25.74
N CYS A 350 -12.19 -0.13 24.56
CA CYS A 350 -12.69 -0.79 23.36
C CYS A 350 -11.77 -1.94 22.90
N LEU A 351 -10.47 -1.83 23.14
CA LEU A 351 -9.47 -2.82 22.71
C LEU A 351 -9.38 -4.03 23.65
N VAL A 352 -9.94 -3.96 24.86
CA VAL A 352 -9.89 -5.06 25.84
C VAL A 352 -10.45 -6.36 25.26
N ARG A 353 -11.57 -6.27 24.52
CA ARG A 353 -12.23 -7.43 23.91
C ARG A 353 -11.39 -8.12 22.84
N GLU A 354 -10.49 -7.38 22.17
CA GLU A 354 -9.61 -7.94 21.14
C GLU A 354 -8.49 -8.77 21.76
N PHE A 355 -7.79 -8.21 22.76
CA PHE A 355 -6.65 -8.86 23.38
C PHE A 355 -7.04 -9.89 24.44
N PHE A 356 -8.21 -9.71 25.07
CA PHE A 356 -8.74 -10.58 26.12
C PHE A 356 -10.18 -11.00 25.78
N PRO A 357 -10.37 -11.92 24.81
CA PRO A 357 -11.70 -12.39 24.42
C PRO A 357 -12.38 -13.24 25.50
N GLY A 358 -11.62 -13.73 26.48
CA GLY A 358 -12.11 -14.52 27.61
C GLY A 358 -12.54 -13.67 28.81
N LYS A 359 -12.66 -14.32 29.97
CA LYS A 359 -12.95 -13.63 31.24
C LYS A 359 -11.71 -12.90 31.74
N LEU A 360 -11.89 -11.66 32.18
CA LEU A 360 -10.86 -10.89 32.86
C LEU A 360 -10.59 -11.46 34.25
N ARG A 361 -9.39 -11.21 34.77
CA ARG A 361 -9.09 -11.54 36.18
C ARG A 361 -9.94 -10.67 37.10
N PRO A 362 -10.33 -11.13 38.30
CA PRO A 362 -11.18 -10.35 39.20
C PRO A 362 -10.63 -8.95 39.52
N ASN A 363 -9.31 -8.81 39.63
CA ASN A 363 -8.64 -7.52 39.87
C ASN A 363 -8.64 -6.60 38.63
N GLU A 364 -8.55 -7.16 37.42
CA GLU A 364 -8.63 -6.41 36.16
C GLU A 364 -10.07 -5.95 35.90
N ASP A 365 -11.05 -6.81 36.14
CA ASP A 365 -12.47 -6.47 36.02
C ASP A 365 -12.87 -5.38 37.02
N ALA A 366 -12.40 -5.47 38.28
CA ALA A 366 -12.58 -4.43 39.28
C ALA A 366 -11.97 -3.08 38.86
N TRP A 367 -10.81 -3.08 38.19
CA TRP A 367 -10.18 -1.86 37.68
C TRP A 367 -11.05 -1.19 36.59
N TRP A 368 -11.53 -1.97 35.62
CA TRP A 368 -12.44 -1.47 34.58
C TRP A 368 -13.83 -1.09 35.12
N GLY A 369 -14.21 -1.65 36.28
CA GLY A 369 -15.39 -1.27 37.07
C GLY A 369 -15.21 0.00 37.93
N GLY A 370 -14.00 0.58 37.98
CA GLY A 370 -13.71 1.83 38.68
C GLY A 370 -12.89 1.69 39.97
N TYR A 371 -12.68 0.48 40.48
CA TYR A 371 -11.88 0.24 41.69
C TYR A 371 -10.39 0.06 41.33
N LYS A 372 -9.72 1.17 40.99
CA LYS A 372 -8.40 1.18 40.36
C LYS A 372 -7.22 0.99 41.34
N GLU A 373 -7.31 1.56 42.54
CA GLU A 373 -6.19 1.66 43.48
C GLU A 373 -5.48 0.36 43.87
N PRO A 374 -6.16 -0.79 44.10
CA PRO A 374 -5.48 -2.02 44.48
C PRO A 374 -4.56 -2.54 43.36
N TYR A 375 -5.07 -2.54 42.13
CA TYR A 375 -4.31 -2.99 40.97
C TYR A 375 -3.14 -2.04 40.68
N ASP A 376 -3.37 -0.73 40.74
CA ASP A 376 -2.31 0.26 40.50
C ASP A 376 -1.19 0.17 41.55
N ARG A 377 -1.52 -0.12 42.83
CA ARG A 377 -0.53 -0.39 43.88
C ARG A 377 0.29 -1.65 43.61
N GLU A 378 -0.35 -2.75 43.19
CA GLU A 378 0.33 -4.00 42.83
C GLU A 378 1.26 -3.81 41.62
N ARG A 379 0.76 -3.09 40.61
CA ARG A 379 1.48 -2.73 39.40
C ARG A 379 2.69 -1.84 39.68
N ALA A 380 2.56 -0.85 40.57
CA ALA A 380 3.66 0.02 40.97
C ALA A 380 4.79 -0.76 41.68
N LYS A 381 4.44 -1.71 42.58
CA LYS A 381 5.42 -2.60 43.21
C LYS A 381 6.14 -3.48 42.18
N THR A 382 5.41 -4.00 41.20
CA THR A 382 6.01 -4.82 40.13
C THR A 382 6.98 -4.00 39.27
N ARG A 383 6.61 -2.76 38.94
CA ARG A 383 7.46 -1.82 38.18
C ARG A 383 8.75 -1.48 38.94
N SER A 384 8.69 -1.22 40.24
CA SER A 384 9.88 -0.90 41.05
C SER A 384 10.84 -2.08 41.18
N LEU A 385 10.32 -3.29 41.41
CA LEU A 385 11.11 -4.52 41.44
C LEU A 385 11.81 -4.78 40.10
N ALA A 386 11.07 -4.65 38.99
CA ALA A 386 11.58 -4.80 37.64
C ALA A 386 12.69 -3.79 37.28
N GLY A 387 12.57 -2.54 37.75
CA GLY A 387 13.59 -1.52 37.58
C GLY A 387 14.88 -1.84 38.33
N ASN A 388 14.75 -2.34 39.57
CA ASN A 388 15.89 -2.74 40.39
C ASN A 388 16.65 -3.94 39.80
N GLU A 389 15.95 -4.91 39.21
CA GLU A 389 16.58 -6.05 38.52
C GLU A 389 17.31 -5.64 37.24
N ALA A 390 16.71 -4.76 36.44
CA ALA A 390 17.35 -4.24 35.23
C ALA A 390 18.64 -3.46 35.57
N TRP A 391 18.62 -2.64 36.63
CA TRP A 391 19.80 -1.95 37.12
C TRP A 391 20.92 -2.91 37.55
N LYS A 392 20.58 -3.98 38.27
CA LYS A 392 21.55 -5.02 38.68
C LYS A 392 22.13 -5.79 37.50
N ALA A 393 21.35 -6.02 36.44
CA ALA A 393 21.83 -6.70 35.23
C ALA A 393 22.84 -5.84 34.45
N ASN A 394 22.60 -4.52 34.35
CA ASN A 394 23.50 -3.58 33.68
C ASN A 394 24.82 -3.33 34.42
N LEU A 395 24.92 -3.69 35.71
CA LEU A 395 26.18 -3.60 36.48
C LEU A 395 27.07 -4.85 36.36
N LYS A 396 26.55 -5.94 35.79
CA LYS A 396 27.23 -7.23 35.68
C LYS A 396 27.69 -7.57 34.26
N GLY A 397 27.34 -6.76 33.27
CA GLY A 397 27.84 -6.83 31.89
C GLY A 397 28.65 -5.58 31.59
#